data_AF-A0AA36J986-F1
#
_entry.id   AF-A0AA36J986-F1
#
_cell.length_a   1.000
_cell.length_b   1.000
_cell.length_c   1.000
_cell.angle_alpha   90.00
_cell.angle_beta   90.00
_cell.angle_gamma   90.00
#
_symmetry.space_group_name_H-M   'P 1'
#
loop_
_entity.id
_entity.type
_entity.pdbx_description
1 polymer ?
#
loop_
_entity_poly.entity_id
_entity_poly.type
_entity_poly.pdbx_seq_one_letter_code
_entity_poly.pdbx_strand_id
1 'polypeptide(L)'
;MSRWARVAPAGLASGGLGFSRCERRISEEEVRKHRSENDAWISFNGSVYDITSFIPRHPQKANWASRVAGRRFEHFLGRDAFGPIHRFKTDCSSADAKANLARILAPYRLGSWEPAAASKAAARWPEVDREDLRLRLERADGAEVRTFTLEDLKKMKLHTRRVTHKCTTSGNIKVQEWTGVLVRNLLPASEAENLKRESRGQSWEPLVTFVGMDGFGHSMFLSRALQDDVLLAFEQNGEALDVEQGGPLRLVKDGQHAKWVETVILE
;
A
#
# COMPACT_ATOMS: atom_id res chain seq x y z
N MET A 1 12.32 -9.50 -31.58
CA MET A 1 11.64 -10.81 -31.66
C MET A 1 12.12 -11.66 -30.49
N SER A 2 11.21 -11.91 -29.54
CA SER A 2 11.50 -12.30 -28.17
C SER A 2 11.68 -13.82 -28.03
N ARG A 3 12.81 -14.25 -27.45
CA ARG A 3 13.14 -15.66 -27.16
C ARG A 3 12.69 -16.01 -25.74
N TRP A 4 11.38 -16.13 -25.53
CA TRP A 4 10.78 -16.69 -24.31
C TRP A 4 9.79 -17.79 -24.71
N ALA A 5 10.32 -18.93 -25.12
CA ALA A 5 9.54 -20.15 -25.34
C ALA A 5 10.42 -21.36 -25.00
N ARG A 6 9.85 -22.26 -24.18
CA ARG A 6 10.36 -23.58 -23.73
C ARG A 6 11.35 -23.57 -22.57
N VAL A 7 10.81 -23.81 -21.37
CA VAL A 7 11.11 -25.02 -20.60
C VAL A 7 9.82 -25.43 -19.88
N ALA A 8 9.24 -26.57 -20.25
CA ALA A 8 8.19 -27.24 -19.48
C ALA A 8 8.83 -28.39 -18.71
N PRO A 9 8.47 -28.67 -17.44
CA PRO A 9 8.87 -29.93 -16.82
C PRO A 9 7.91 -31.04 -17.25
N ALA A 10 8.50 -32.23 -17.45
CA ALA A 10 7.83 -33.42 -17.91
C ALA A 10 7.01 -34.11 -16.78
N GLY A 11 5.82 -34.56 -17.15
CA GLY A 11 5.14 -35.74 -16.61
C GLY A 11 4.60 -35.70 -15.19
N LEU A 12 3.27 -35.66 -15.05
CA LEU A 12 2.51 -36.49 -14.10
C LEU A 12 1.03 -36.52 -14.48
N ALA A 13 0.41 -37.66 -14.20
CA ALA A 13 -0.74 -38.23 -14.88
C ALA A 13 -2.08 -37.50 -14.66
N SER A 14 -2.95 -37.64 -15.65
CA SER A 14 -4.39 -37.40 -15.60
C SER A 14 -5.05 -38.33 -14.57
N GLY A 15 -5.62 -37.74 -13.52
CA GLY A 15 -6.48 -38.42 -12.56
C GLY A 15 -7.45 -37.42 -11.98
N GLY A 16 -8.69 -37.41 -12.49
CA GLY A 16 -9.77 -36.63 -11.92
C GLY A 16 -10.16 -37.17 -10.55
N LEU A 17 -9.98 -36.35 -9.52
CA LEU A 17 -10.67 -36.47 -8.24
C LEU A 17 -10.99 -35.05 -7.78
N GLY A 18 -12.29 -34.74 -7.73
CA GLY A 18 -12.79 -33.53 -7.10
C GLY A 18 -12.44 -33.57 -5.61
N PHE A 19 -11.51 -32.72 -5.21
CA PHE A 19 -11.39 -32.29 -3.83
C PHE A 19 -11.91 -30.86 -3.76
N SER A 20 -13.10 -30.69 -3.19
CA SER A 20 -13.48 -29.42 -2.57
C SER A 20 -12.51 -29.19 -1.42
N ARG A 21 -11.33 -28.67 -1.72
CA ARG A 21 -10.34 -28.28 -0.73
C ARG A 21 -11.00 -27.13 0.03
N CYS A 22 -11.38 -27.37 1.29
CA CYS A 22 -11.79 -26.30 2.19
C CYS A 22 -10.64 -25.29 2.17
N GLU A 23 -10.88 -24.17 1.51
CA GLU A 23 -9.83 -23.22 1.20
C GLU A 23 -9.41 -22.56 2.50
N ARG A 24 -8.14 -22.69 2.88
CA ARG A 24 -7.61 -22.09 4.10
C ARG A 24 -7.86 -20.59 4.04
N ARG A 25 -8.60 -20.05 5.01
CA ARG A 25 -8.79 -18.61 5.21
C ARG A 25 -7.64 -18.12 6.10
N ILE A 26 -6.89 -17.14 5.62
CA ILE A 26 -5.67 -16.65 6.26
C ILE A 26 -5.85 -15.17 6.56
N SER A 27 -5.73 -14.80 7.83
CA SER A 27 -5.95 -13.41 8.26
C SER A 27 -4.75 -12.52 7.94
N GLU A 28 -4.97 -11.20 7.90
CA GLU A 28 -3.90 -10.22 7.75
C GLU A 28 -2.87 -10.27 8.90
N GLU A 29 -3.32 -10.55 10.13
CA GLU A 29 -2.42 -10.76 11.28
C GLU A 29 -1.52 -11.98 11.09
N GLU A 30 -2.06 -13.06 10.51
CA GLU A 30 -1.26 -14.25 10.22
C GLU A 30 -0.22 -13.96 9.14
N VAL A 31 -0.60 -13.29 8.04
CA VAL A 31 0.35 -12.88 7.00
C VAL A 31 1.51 -12.08 7.59
N ARG A 32 1.24 -11.10 8.48
CA ARG A 32 2.27 -10.24 9.11
C ARG A 32 3.35 -11.00 9.89
N LYS A 33 3.09 -12.24 10.33
CA LYS A 33 4.07 -13.08 11.03
C LYS A 33 5.19 -13.56 10.11
N HIS A 34 4.93 -13.66 8.81
CA HIS A 34 5.83 -14.21 7.80
C HIS A 34 6.57 -13.09 7.03
N ARG A 35 7.50 -12.42 7.71
CA ARG A 35 8.16 -11.17 7.26
C ARG A 35 9.66 -11.28 6.95
N SER A 36 10.19 -12.49 6.73
CA SER A 36 11.64 -12.71 6.54
C SER A 36 11.96 -13.38 5.20
N GLU A 37 13.19 -13.28 4.71
CA GLU A 37 13.58 -13.91 3.43
C GLU A 37 13.43 -15.44 3.42
N ASN A 38 13.48 -16.07 4.60
CA ASN A 38 13.31 -17.53 4.75
C ASN A 38 11.88 -17.94 5.14
N ASP A 39 11.00 -16.95 5.32
CA ASP A 39 9.60 -17.13 5.69
C ASP A 39 8.82 -15.88 5.25
N ALA A 40 8.52 -15.83 3.96
CA ALA A 40 8.00 -14.65 3.27
C ALA A 40 6.63 -14.94 2.67
N TRP A 41 5.58 -14.42 3.31
CA TRP A 41 4.23 -14.47 2.73
C TRP A 41 3.81 -13.10 2.21
N ILE A 42 2.98 -13.09 1.18
CA ILE A 42 2.33 -11.88 0.68
C ILE A 42 0.86 -12.16 0.46
N SER A 43 0.01 -11.15 0.67
CA SER A 43 -1.35 -11.18 0.13
C SER A 43 -1.39 -10.45 -1.21
N PHE A 44 -2.10 -11.01 -2.18
CA PHE A 44 -2.35 -10.39 -3.48
C PHE A 44 -3.66 -10.91 -4.07
N ASN A 45 -4.49 -10.01 -4.60
CA ASN A 45 -5.75 -10.30 -5.28
C ASN A 45 -6.67 -11.26 -4.49
N GLY A 46 -6.84 -10.98 -3.19
CA GLY A 46 -7.70 -11.77 -2.30
C GLY A 46 -7.15 -13.15 -1.92
N SER A 47 -5.88 -13.45 -2.22
CA SER A 47 -5.22 -14.71 -1.88
C SER A 47 -3.91 -14.46 -1.13
N VAL A 48 -3.47 -15.45 -0.35
CA VAL A 48 -2.17 -15.44 0.32
C VAL A 48 -1.22 -16.43 -0.37
N TYR A 49 0.03 -16.02 -0.54
CA TYR A 49 1.07 -16.78 -1.23
C TYR A 49 2.33 -16.86 -0.37
N ASP A 50 2.96 -18.04 -0.33
CA ASP A 50 4.30 -18.23 0.23
C ASP A 50 5.35 -18.07 -0.87
N ILE A 51 5.97 -16.89 -0.93
CA ILE A 51 6.95 -16.57 -1.96
C ILE A 51 8.37 -17.01 -1.58
N THR A 52 8.61 -17.65 -0.43
CA THR A 52 9.95 -18.00 0.07
C THR A 52 10.79 -18.72 -0.98
N SER A 53 10.23 -19.73 -1.64
CA SER A 53 10.91 -20.49 -2.69
C SER A 53 11.00 -19.78 -4.05
N PHE A 54 10.27 -18.69 -4.24
CA PHE A 54 10.32 -17.84 -5.43
C PHE A 54 11.45 -16.81 -5.35
N ILE A 55 11.79 -16.33 -4.15
CA ILE A 55 12.82 -15.30 -3.91
C ILE A 55 14.13 -15.52 -4.69
N PRO A 56 14.79 -16.70 -4.63
CA PRO A 56 16.07 -16.91 -5.32
C PRO A 56 15.94 -16.89 -6.86
N ARG A 57 14.73 -17.02 -7.41
CA ARG A 57 14.45 -17.01 -8.85
C ARG A 57 14.12 -15.61 -9.38
N HIS A 58 13.93 -14.63 -8.51
CA HIS A 58 13.62 -13.26 -8.92
C HIS A 58 14.88 -12.53 -9.42
N PRO A 59 14.81 -11.73 -10.51
CA PRO A 59 15.98 -11.04 -11.08
C PRO A 59 16.74 -10.13 -10.12
N GLN A 60 16.07 -9.58 -9.09
CA GLN A 60 16.70 -8.75 -8.06
C GLN A 60 17.22 -9.55 -6.84
N LYS A 61 17.08 -10.88 -6.81
CA LYS A 61 17.45 -11.78 -5.69
C LYS A 61 16.70 -11.44 -4.39
N ALA A 62 17.29 -11.61 -3.20
CA ALA A 62 16.57 -11.57 -1.93
C ALA A 62 16.12 -10.18 -1.44
N ASN A 63 16.78 -9.12 -1.92
CA ASN A 63 16.65 -7.74 -1.42
C ASN A 63 15.27 -7.07 -1.54
N TRP A 64 14.36 -7.61 -2.36
CA TRP A 64 13.01 -7.08 -2.54
C TRP A 64 11.99 -7.81 -1.66
N ALA A 65 12.25 -9.08 -1.33
CA ALA A 65 11.28 -9.93 -0.67
C ALA A 65 11.05 -9.50 0.77
N SER A 66 12.13 -9.17 1.48
CA SER A 66 12.10 -8.55 2.81
C SER A 66 11.25 -7.27 2.89
N ARG A 67 11.10 -6.54 1.78
CA ARG A 67 10.28 -5.31 1.73
C ARG A 67 8.79 -5.63 1.74
N VAL A 68 8.39 -6.68 1.03
CA VAL A 68 6.97 -7.01 0.81
C VAL A 68 6.47 -8.16 1.68
N ALA A 69 7.39 -8.93 2.27
CA ALA A 69 7.08 -10.06 3.14
C ALA A 69 6.26 -9.60 4.36
N GLY A 70 5.17 -10.30 4.60
CA GLY A 70 4.19 -10.02 5.64
C GLY A 70 3.18 -8.93 5.27
N ARG A 71 3.09 -8.54 3.99
CA ARG A 71 2.33 -7.34 3.58
C ARG A 71 1.40 -7.60 2.39
N ARG A 72 0.51 -6.64 2.14
CA ARG A 72 -0.32 -6.60 0.92
C ARG A 72 0.50 -6.10 -0.26
N PHE A 73 0.71 -6.97 -1.24
CA PHE A 73 1.60 -6.68 -2.35
C PHE A 73 1.11 -5.51 -3.22
N GLU A 74 -0.22 -5.30 -3.29
CA GLU A 74 -0.86 -4.22 -4.04
C GLU A 74 -0.39 -2.84 -3.60
N HIS A 75 -0.07 -2.66 -2.31
CA HIS A 75 0.36 -1.37 -1.76
C HIS A 75 1.71 -0.91 -2.34
N PHE A 76 2.49 -1.84 -2.89
CA PHE A 76 3.82 -1.57 -3.43
C PHE A 76 3.80 -1.32 -4.94
N LEU A 77 2.70 -1.59 -5.66
CA LEU A 77 2.67 -1.51 -7.14
C LEU A 77 2.86 -0.10 -7.72
N GLY A 78 3.03 0.94 -6.88
CA GLY A 78 3.34 2.31 -7.28
C GLY A 78 4.84 2.59 -7.52
N ARG A 79 5.15 3.67 -8.23
CA ARG A 79 6.54 4.09 -8.54
C ARG A 79 7.35 4.47 -7.30
N ASP A 80 6.69 4.95 -6.25
CA ASP A 80 7.34 5.46 -5.04
C ASP A 80 7.84 4.36 -4.10
N ALA A 81 7.33 3.12 -4.23
CA ALA A 81 7.65 2.01 -3.34
C ALA A 81 8.73 1.06 -3.90
N PHE A 82 8.90 1.00 -5.22
CA PHE A 82 9.86 0.11 -5.88
C PHE A 82 11.04 0.81 -6.59
N GLY A 83 11.07 2.14 -6.62
CA GLY A 83 12.16 2.92 -7.23
C GLY A 83 12.36 2.66 -8.74
N PRO A 84 13.45 3.17 -9.34
CA PRO A 84 13.69 3.11 -10.80
C PRO A 84 14.04 1.71 -11.34
N ILE A 85 14.17 0.70 -10.49
CA ILE A 85 14.71 -0.62 -10.85
C ILE A 85 13.60 -1.54 -11.42
N HIS A 86 12.33 -1.27 -11.12
CA HIS A 86 11.20 -1.86 -11.84
C HIS A 86 10.86 -0.99 -13.05
N ARG A 87 11.68 -1.12 -14.11
CA ARG A 87 11.44 -0.52 -15.45
C ARG A 87 10.28 -1.23 -16.16
N PHE A 88 9.15 -1.41 -15.50
CA PHE A 88 7.91 -1.70 -16.20
C PHE A 88 7.50 -0.40 -16.91
N LYS A 89 7.69 -0.39 -18.24
CA LYS A 89 7.19 0.68 -19.12
C LYS A 89 5.67 0.79 -19.12
N THR A 90 4.98 -0.14 -18.46
CA THR A 90 3.55 -0.22 -18.29
C THR A 90 3.23 -0.07 -16.81
N ASP A 91 2.23 0.75 -16.53
CA ASP A 91 1.65 0.92 -15.21
C ASP A 91 1.39 -0.46 -14.58
N CYS A 92 2.11 -0.80 -13.50
CA CYS A 92 1.96 -2.06 -12.78
C CYS A 92 0.57 -2.22 -12.15
N SER A 93 -0.25 -1.16 -12.20
CA SER A 93 -1.65 -1.19 -11.82
C SER A 93 -2.59 -1.73 -12.92
N SER A 94 -2.09 -1.96 -14.15
CA SER A 94 -2.92 -2.46 -15.26
C SER A 94 -3.47 -3.87 -14.96
N ALA A 95 -4.67 -4.15 -15.46
CA ALA A 95 -5.31 -5.46 -15.30
C ALA A 95 -4.40 -6.60 -15.81
N ASP A 96 -3.67 -6.36 -16.90
CA ASP A 96 -2.75 -7.34 -17.50
C ASP A 96 -1.53 -7.63 -16.62
N ALA A 97 -0.97 -6.61 -15.96
CA ALA A 97 0.14 -6.77 -15.03
C ALA A 97 -0.29 -7.60 -13.81
N LYS A 98 -1.48 -7.30 -13.26
CA LYS A 98 -2.07 -8.04 -12.15
C LYS A 98 -2.36 -9.50 -12.52
N ALA A 99 -2.92 -9.73 -13.72
CA ALA A 99 -3.20 -11.07 -14.22
C ALA A 99 -1.93 -11.91 -14.42
N ASN A 100 -0.87 -11.32 -14.97
CA ASN A 100 0.39 -12.02 -15.15
C ASN A 100 1.05 -12.35 -13.81
N LEU A 101 0.99 -11.44 -12.83
CA LEU A 101 1.49 -11.70 -11.48
C LEU A 101 0.72 -12.82 -10.80
N ALA A 102 -0.62 -12.80 -10.88
CA ALA A 102 -1.46 -13.89 -10.35
C ALA A 102 -1.07 -15.25 -10.94
N ARG A 103 -0.75 -15.31 -12.23
CA ARG A 103 -0.29 -16.53 -12.90
C ARG A 103 1.09 -17.00 -12.41
N ILE A 104 2.02 -16.06 -12.16
CA ILE A 104 3.35 -16.38 -11.60
C ILE A 104 3.23 -16.90 -10.17
N LEU A 105 2.35 -16.30 -9.36
CA LEU A 105 2.15 -16.64 -7.96
C LEU A 105 1.28 -17.88 -7.73
N ALA A 106 0.47 -18.29 -8.71
CA ALA A 106 -0.47 -19.41 -8.58
C ALA A 106 0.13 -20.70 -7.96
N PRO A 107 1.37 -21.14 -8.29
CA PRO A 107 1.97 -22.33 -7.68
C PRO A 107 2.28 -22.18 -6.18
N TYR A 108 2.36 -20.95 -5.68
CA TYR A 108 2.76 -20.60 -4.31
C TYR A 108 1.55 -20.30 -3.41
N ARG A 109 0.33 -20.53 -3.89
CA ARG A 109 -0.90 -20.14 -3.21
C ARG A 109 -1.18 -21.01 -1.97
N LEU A 110 -1.35 -20.36 -0.83
CA LEU A 110 -1.71 -21.01 0.43
C LEU A 110 -3.22 -21.11 0.62
N GLY A 111 -3.94 -20.04 0.28
CA GLY A 111 -5.38 -19.95 0.53
C GLY A 111 -5.97 -18.58 0.22
N SER A 112 -7.20 -18.38 0.67
CA SER A 112 -7.93 -17.12 0.53
C SER A 112 -7.60 -16.19 1.67
N TRP A 113 -7.41 -14.93 1.33
CA TRP A 113 -7.11 -13.89 2.30
C TRP A 113 -8.40 -13.43 2.98
N GLU A 114 -8.36 -13.33 4.31
CA GLU A 114 -9.43 -12.82 5.13
C GLU A 114 -9.06 -11.41 5.62
N PRO A 115 -9.71 -10.35 5.10
CA PRO A 115 -9.46 -8.99 5.57
C PRO A 115 -9.84 -8.84 7.03
N ALA A 116 -9.17 -7.92 7.73
CA ALA A 116 -9.63 -7.46 9.03
C ALA A 116 -11.06 -6.90 8.93
N ALA A 117 -11.79 -6.95 10.04
CA ALA A 117 -13.12 -6.34 10.12
C ALA A 117 -13.03 -4.85 9.74
N ALA A 118 -13.95 -4.40 8.89
CA ALA A 118 -13.99 -3.01 8.47
C ALA A 118 -14.19 -2.09 9.69
N SER A 119 -13.48 -0.95 9.69
CA SER A 119 -13.72 0.12 10.66
C SER A 119 -15.16 0.63 10.51
N LYS A 120 -15.70 1.34 11.51
CA LYS A 120 -17.04 1.96 11.38
C LYS A 120 -17.14 2.87 10.16
N ALA A 121 -16.08 3.64 9.90
CA ALA A 121 -15.99 4.51 8.74
C ALA A 121 -15.95 3.71 7.43
N ALA A 122 -15.12 2.67 7.35
CA ALA A 122 -15.03 1.80 6.17
C ALA A 122 -16.33 1.02 5.92
N ALA A 123 -17.05 0.62 6.97
CA ALA A 123 -18.33 -0.07 6.85
C ALA A 123 -19.45 0.81 6.28
N ARG A 124 -19.33 2.14 6.40
CA ARG A 124 -20.28 3.13 5.85
C ARG A 124 -19.80 3.75 4.53
N TRP A 125 -18.61 3.38 4.05
CA TRP A 125 -18.07 3.93 2.82
C TRP A 125 -19.00 3.61 1.63
N PRO A 126 -19.31 4.59 0.75
CA PRO A 126 -18.72 5.94 0.66
C PRO A 126 -19.39 7.03 1.52
N GLU A 127 -20.53 6.76 2.14
CA GLU A 127 -21.31 7.71 2.96
C GLU A 127 -20.75 7.79 4.40
N VAL A 128 -19.50 8.21 4.50
CA VAL A 128 -18.76 8.22 5.77
C VAL A 128 -19.10 9.47 6.59
N ASP A 129 -19.59 9.26 7.82
CA ASP A 129 -19.70 10.32 8.80
C ASP A 129 -18.32 10.82 9.20
N ARG A 130 -18.08 12.13 9.06
CA ARG A 130 -16.77 12.74 9.35
C ARG A 130 -16.32 12.52 10.81
N GLU A 131 -17.27 12.36 11.71
CA GLU A 131 -17.05 12.08 13.14
C GLU A 131 -16.59 10.64 13.40
N ASP A 132 -16.85 9.71 12.48
CA ASP A 132 -16.41 8.32 12.57
C ASP A 132 -14.99 8.12 12.04
N LEU A 133 -14.40 9.12 11.36
CA LEU A 133 -13.02 9.06 10.90
C LEU A 133 -12.07 8.90 12.10
N ARG A 134 -11.30 7.81 12.07
CA ARG A 134 -10.17 7.56 12.96
C ARG A 134 -8.96 7.24 12.11
N LEU A 135 -8.03 8.19 12.01
CA LEU A 135 -6.74 7.95 11.35
C LEU A 135 -5.85 7.16 12.30
N ARG A 136 -5.59 5.89 11.99
CA ARG A 136 -4.70 5.03 12.78
C ARG A 136 -3.28 5.09 12.23
N LEU A 137 -2.32 5.28 13.12
CA LEU A 137 -0.90 5.12 12.85
C LEU A 137 -0.47 3.79 13.45
N GLU A 138 -0.04 2.86 12.61
CA GLU A 138 0.29 1.47 13.00
C GLU A 138 1.71 1.12 12.55
N ARG A 139 2.34 0.15 13.24
CA ARG A 139 3.60 -0.47 12.78
C ARG A 139 3.31 -1.65 11.84
N ALA A 140 4.32 -2.11 11.11
CA ALA A 140 4.23 -3.27 10.22
C ALA A 140 3.67 -4.54 10.87
N ASP A 141 3.88 -4.72 12.18
CA ASP A 141 3.38 -5.86 12.96
C ASP A 141 1.91 -5.70 13.41
N GLY A 142 1.27 -4.57 13.09
CA GLY A 142 -0.09 -4.24 13.49
C GLY A 142 -0.21 -3.55 14.85
N ALA A 143 0.91 -3.25 15.53
CA ALA A 143 0.87 -2.48 16.77
C ALA A 143 0.42 -1.03 16.51
N GLU A 144 -0.63 -0.59 17.20
CA GLU A 144 -1.09 0.80 17.13
C GLU A 144 -0.11 1.73 17.85
N VAL A 145 0.39 2.73 17.12
CA VAL A 145 1.26 3.80 17.65
C VAL A 145 0.41 4.94 18.20
N ARG A 146 -0.60 5.38 17.43
CA ARG A 146 -1.48 6.49 17.77
C ARG A 146 -2.71 6.51 16.87
N THR A 147 -3.83 6.99 17.41
CA THR A 147 -5.04 7.28 16.64
C THR A 147 -5.38 8.77 16.72
N PHE A 148 -5.83 9.35 15.60
CA PHE A 148 -6.27 10.74 15.52
C PHE A 148 -7.72 10.84 15.03
N THR A 149 -8.49 11.74 15.63
CA THR A 149 -9.77 12.20 15.07
C THR A 149 -9.55 13.32 14.05
N LEU A 150 -10.57 13.63 13.24
CA LEU A 150 -10.52 14.79 12.35
C LEU A 150 -10.29 16.10 13.12
N GLU A 151 -10.86 16.22 14.33
CA GLU A 151 -10.66 17.39 15.19
C GLU A 151 -9.22 17.51 15.69
N ASP A 152 -8.59 16.40 16.04
CA ASP A 152 -7.18 16.40 16.45
C ASP A 152 -6.29 16.90 15.31
N LEU A 153 -6.53 16.43 14.08
CA LEU A 153 -5.81 16.87 12.90
C LEU A 153 -5.99 18.38 12.64
N LYS A 154 -7.20 18.91 12.82
CA LYS A 154 -7.50 20.35 12.68
C LYS A 154 -6.79 21.23 13.72
N LYS A 155 -6.45 20.68 14.89
CA LYS A 155 -5.69 21.39 15.94
C LYS A 155 -4.18 21.39 15.70
N MET A 156 -3.68 20.58 14.77
CA MET A 156 -2.26 20.52 14.43
C MET A 156 -1.83 21.69 13.54
N LYS A 157 -0.52 21.84 13.32
CA LYS A 157 0.01 22.84 12.40
C LYS A 157 -0.42 22.55 10.97
N LEU A 158 -1.39 23.32 10.49
CA LEU A 158 -1.94 23.21 9.14
C LEU A 158 -0.98 23.78 8.09
N HIS A 159 -0.99 23.16 6.92
CA HIS A 159 -0.23 23.58 5.76
C HIS A 159 -1.16 23.58 4.55
N THR A 160 -1.01 24.61 3.73
CA THR A 160 -1.79 24.80 2.51
C THR A 160 -0.87 24.74 1.31
N ARG A 161 -1.22 23.91 0.33
CA ARG A 161 -0.43 23.69 -0.89
C ARG A 161 -1.28 23.87 -2.13
N ARG A 162 -0.73 24.59 -3.11
CA ARG A 162 -1.32 24.70 -4.44
C ARG A 162 -0.73 23.66 -5.37
N VAL A 163 -1.58 22.80 -5.92
CA VAL A 163 -1.21 21.74 -6.87
C VAL A 163 -1.82 22.09 -8.22
N THR A 164 -0.98 22.14 -9.24
CA THR A 164 -1.39 22.42 -10.62
C THR A 164 -1.56 21.12 -11.38
N HIS A 165 -2.79 20.80 -11.75
CA HIS A 165 -3.09 19.66 -12.60
C HIS A 165 -3.24 20.12 -14.06
N LYS A 166 -2.32 19.67 -14.91
CA LYS A 166 -2.35 19.93 -16.36
C LYS A 166 -2.90 18.69 -17.06
N CYS A 167 -4.08 18.80 -17.67
CA CYS A 167 -4.62 17.73 -18.50
C CYS A 167 -3.79 17.62 -19.79
N THR A 168 -3.19 16.46 -20.02
CA THR A 168 -2.37 16.21 -21.22
C THR A 168 -3.20 16.26 -22.51
N THR A 169 -4.49 15.93 -22.44
CA THR A 169 -5.38 15.84 -23.61
C THR A 169 -6.01 17.17 -23.98
N SER A 170 -6.54 17.94 -23.01
CA SER A 170 -7.24 19.20 -23.29
C SER A 170 -6.36 20.45 -23.12
N GLY A 171 -5.17 20.31 -22.56
CA GLY A 171 -4.31 21.44 -22.21
C GLY A 171 -4.81 22.26 -21.01
N ASN A 172 -5.98 21.94 -20.46
CA ASN A 172 -6.57 22.64 -19.33
C ASN A 172 -5.67 22.54 -18.10
N ILE A 173 -5.41 23.70 -17.50
CA ILE A 173 -4.66 23.84 -16.25
C ILE A 173 -5.67 24.14 -15.15
N LYS A 174 -5.81 23.21 -14.19
CA LYS A 174 -6.58 23.43 -12.96
C LYS A 174 -5.61 23.60 -11.80
N VAL A 175 -5.71 24.72 -11.10
CA VAL A 175 -4.99 24.94 -9.84
C VAL A 175 -5.95 24.59 -8.70
N GLN A 176 -5.53 23.69 -7.83
CA GLN A 176 -6.29 23.27 -6.67
C GLN A 176 -5.46 23.58 -5.42
N GLU A 177 -6.08 24.18 -4.43
CA GLU A 177 -5.49 24.42 -3.13
C GLU A 177 -5.91 23.31 -2.18
N TRP A 178 -4.97 22.77 -1.41
CA TRP A 178 -5.19 21.66 -0.49
C TRP A 178 -4.69 22.04 0.88
N THR A 179 -5.54 21.87 1.90
CA THR A 179 -5.21 22.20 3.29
C THR A 179 -5.29 20.95 4.16
N GLY A 180 -4.28 20.78 5.01
CA GLY A 180 -4.18 19.61 5.87
C GLY A 180 -2.95 19.61 6.78
N VAL A 181 -2.59 18.43 7.28
CA VAL A 181 -1.43 18.23 8.15
C VAL A 181 -0.31 17.56 7.35
N LEU A 182 0.92 18.07 7.48
CA LEU A 182 2.08 17.40 6.89
C LEU A 182 2.28 16.03 7.52
N VAL A 183 2.57 15.02 6.70
CA VAL A 183 2.79 13.64 7.18
C VAL A 183 3.89 13.58 8.23
N ARG A 184 4.99 14.35 8.04
CA ARG A 184 6.08 14.43 9.04
C ARG A 184 5.64 14.87 10.43
N ASN A 185 4.54 15.62 10.55
CA ASN A 185 4.04 16.09 11.84
C ASN A 185 3.17 15.04 12.55
N LEU A 186 2.68 14.03 11.82
CA LEU A 186 1.91 12.91 12.37
C LEU A 186 2.84 11.86 13.02
N LEU A 187 4.06 11.75 12.50
CA LEU A 187 5.04 10.76 12.94
C LEU A 187 5.77 11.26 14.19
N PRO A 188 5.71 10.53 15.33
CA PRO A 188 6.53 10.85 16.48
C PRO A 188 8.02 10.79 16.10
N ALA A 189 8.82 11.76 16.56
CA ALA A 189 10.25 11.80 16.27
C ALA A 189 10.97 10.51 16.72
N SER A 190 10.53 9.92 17.83
CA SER A 190 11.03 8.63 18.33
C SER A 190 10.78 7.49 17.34
N GLU A 191 9.60 7.43 16.72
CA GLU A 191 9.26 6.39 15.73
C GLU A 191 10.06 6.57 14.44
N ALA A 192 10.17 7.81 13.95
CA ALA A 192 10.99 8.09 12.78
C ALA A 192 12.46 7.71 13.00
N GLU A 193 13.03 7.98 14.17
CA GLU A 193 14.39 7.57 14.52
C GLU A 193 14.52 6.05 14.77
N ASN A 194 13.51 5.41 15.35
CA ASN A 194 13.47 3.96 15.51
C ASN A 194 13.50 3.26 14.14
N LEU A 195 12.66 3.69 13.19
CA LEU A 195 12.65 3.14 11.83
C LEU A 195 14.00 3.32 11.14
N LYS A 196 14.59 4.52 11.22
CA LYS A 196 15.93 4.77 10.66
C LYS A 196 17.00 3.90 11.30
N ARG A 197 16.91 3.63 12.61
CA ARG A 197 17.86 2.78 13.34
C ARG A 197 17.69 1.31 12.97
N GLU A 198 16.47 0.80 12.91
CA GLU A 198 16.15 -0.57 12.52
C GLU A 198 16.56 -0.87 11.07
N SER A 199 16.53 0.16 10.20
CA SER A 199 17.05 0.06 8.84
C SER A 199 18.56 0.23 8.72
N ARG A 200 19.31 0.58 9.78
CA ARG A 200 20.78 0.67 9.70
C ARG A 200 21.36 -0.73 9.44
N GLY A 201 21.94 -0.90 8.27
CA GLY A 201 22.48 -2.19 7.81
C GLY A 201 21.53 -2.98 6.90
N GLN A 202 20.29 -2.52 6.72
CA GLN A 202 19.41 -3.03 5.66
C GLN A 202 19.76 -2.35 4.33
N SER A 203 19.55 -3.06 3.22
CA SER A 203 19.83 -2.51 1.87
C SER A 203 18.71 -1.61 1.34
N TRP A 204 17.74 -1.25 2.18
CA TRP A 204 16.57 -0.47 1.81
C TRP A 204 16.13 0.48 2.90
N GLU A 205 15.43 1.51 2.46
CA GLU A 205 14.83 2.52 3.32
C GLU A 205 13.46 2.05 3.83
N PRO A 206 13.06 2.38 5.06
CA PRO A 206 11.71 2.17 5.58
C PRO A 206 10.63 2.78 4.66
N LEU A 207 9.44 2.22 4.70
CA LEU A 207 8.29 2.67 3.92
C LEU A 207 7.20 3.23 4.84
N VAL A 208 6.35 4.07 4.25
CA VAL A 208 5.11 4.54 4.86
C VAL A 208 3.98 4.23 3.90
N THR A 209 2.99 3.49 4.39
CA THR A 209 1.90 2.96 3.59
C THR A 209 0.57 3.56 4.03
N PHE A 210 -0.10 4.26 3.13
CA PHE A 210 -1.37 4.94 3.37
C PHE A 210 -2.49 4.08 2.83
N VAL A 211 -3.38 3.59 3.69
CA VAL A 211 -4.49 2.70 3.33
C VAL A 211 -5.81 3.45 3.47
N GLY A 212 -6.59 3.44 2.39
CA GLY A 212 -7.94 3.96 2.32
C GLY A 212 -8.97 3.01 2.95
N MET A 213 -10.14 3.55 3.26
CA MET A 213 -11.31 2.80 3.73
C MET A 213 -11.79 1.75 2.70
N ASP A 214 -11.49 1.99 1.43
CA ASP A 214 -11.72 1.08 0.30
C ASP A 214 -10.72 -0.10 0.27
N GLY A 215 -9.74 -0.12 1.18
CA GLY A 215 -8.69 -1.13 1.27
C GLY A 215 -7.55 -0.92 0.29
N PHE A 216 -7.57 0.13 -0.53
CA PHE A 216 -6.48 0.45 -1.44
C PHE A 216 -5.38 1.21 -0.68
N GLY A 217 -4.15 0.75 -0.85
CA GLY A 217 -2.97 1.35 -0.21
C GLY A 217 -2.00 1.97 -1.21
N HIS A 218 -1.29 3.00 -0.77
CA HIS A 218 -0.15 3.58 -1.49
C HIS A 218 1.05 3.67 -0.56
N SER A 219 2.18 3.09 -0.96
CA SER A 219 3.43 3.12 -0.19
C SER A 219 4.44 4.11 -0.78
N MET A 220 5.24 4.74 0.06
CA MET A 220 6.38 5.56 -0.33
C MET A 220 7.51 5.47 0.68
N PHE A 221 8.74 5.79 0.27
CA PHE A 221 9.89 5.87 1.18
C PHE A 221 9.65 6.85 2.34
N LEU A 222 10.17 6.53 3.52
CA LEU A 222 10.08 7.38 4.71
C LEU A 222 10.64 8.79 4.44
N SER A 223 11.80 8.90 3.78
CA SER A 223 12.41 10.17 3.37
C SER A 223 11.51 10.98 2.46
N ARG A 224 10.74 10.30 1.59
CA ARG A 224 9.74 10.93 0.72
C ARG A 224 8.54 11.40 1.53
N ALA A 225 8.04 10.58 2.46
CA ALA A 225 6.92 10.90 3.33
C ALA A 225 7.22 12.07 4.29
N LEU A 226 8.50 12.24 4.66
CA LEU A 226 8.95 13.31 5.56
C LEU A 226 9.17 14.67 4.87
N GLN A 227 9.00 14.75 3.55
CA GLN A 227 9.15 16.02 2.81
C GLN A 227 8.01 17.01 3.12
N ASP A 228 8.31 18.30 2.94
CA ASP A 228 7.43 19.44 3.23
C ASP A 228 6.23 19.58 2.28
N ASP A 229 6.15 18.66 1.33
CA ASP A 229 5.21 18.70 0.22
C ASP A 229 4.16 17.56 0.32
N VAL A 230 4.31 16.65 1.29
CA VAL A 230 3.37 15.54 1.55
C VAL A 230 2.44 15.88 2.71
N LEU A 231 1.15 15.98 2.43
CA LEU A 231 0.14 16.25 3.45
C LEU A 231 -1.06 15.30 3.36
N LEU A 232 -1.68 15.05 4.51
CA LEU A 232 -3.02 14.49 4.60
C LEU A 232 -4.01 15.66 4.63
N ALA A 233 -4.68 15.88 3.51
CA ALA A 233 -5.64 16.94 3.29
C ALA A 233 -7.04 16.53 3.75
N PHE A 234 -7.75 17.46 4.36
CA PHE A 234 -9.17 17.36 4.67
C PHE A 234 -9.98 18.52 4.07
N GLU A 235 -9.31 19.44 3.38
CA GLU A 235 -9.91 20.57 2.66
C GLU A 235 -9.29 20.74 1.27
N GLN A 236 -10.13 21.11 0.30
CA GLN A 236 -9.76 21.51 -1.04
C GLN A 236 -10.45 22.84 -1.39
N ASN A 237 -9.67 23.83 -1.82
CA ASN A 237 -10.13 25.18 -2.17
C ASN A 237 -10.94 25.88 -1.05
N GLY A 238 -10.59 25.64 0.21
CA GLY A 238 -11.26 26.22 1.38
C GLY A 238 -12.52 25.48 1.81
N GLU A 239 -12.93 24.43 1.11
CA GLU A 239 -14.08 23.60 1.45
C GLU A 239 -13.64 22.22 1.90
N ALA A 240 -14.40 21.62 2.83
CA ALA A 240 -14.12 20.27 3.30
C ALA A 240 -14.34 19.26 2.17
N LEU A 241 -13.44 18.28 2.04
CA LEU A 241 -13.47 17.31 0.95
C LEU A 241 -14.80 16.56 0.88
N ASP A 242 -15.35 16.46 -0.33
CA ASP A 242 -16.44 15.54 -0.65
C ASP A 242 -15.91 14.11 -0.87
N VAL A 243 -16.82 13.15 -1.00
CA VAL A 243 -16.49 11.74 -1.22
C VAL A 243 -15.69 11.54 -2.52
N GLU A 244 -16.08 12.17 -3.62
CA GLU A 244 -15.42 11.99 -4.92
C GLU A 244 -13.97 12.51 -4.91
N GLN A 245 -13.75 13.59 -4.18
CA GLN A 245 -12.46 14.20 -3.92
C GLN A 245 -11.60 13.37 -2.96
N GLY A 246 -12.17 12.35 -2.31
CA GLY A 246 -11.49 11.46 -1.38
C GLY A 246 -11.59 11.86 0.08
N GLY A 247 -12.56 12.70 0.43
CA GLY A 247 -12.87 13.07 1.80
C GLY A 247 -13.36 11.88 2.62
N PRO A 248 -13.20 11.91 3.95
CA PRO A 248 -12.80 13.06 4.76
C PRO A 248 -11.30 13.33 4.82
N LEU A 249 -10.46 12.39 4.38
CA LEU A 249 -9.01 12.52 4.45
C LEU A 249 -8.33 11.92 3.21
N ARG A 250 -7.40 12.67 2.61
CA ARG A 250 -6.71 12.29 1.39
C ARG A 250 -5.22 12.59 1.43
N LEU A 251 -4.41 11.70 0.87
CA LEU A 251 -3.00 11.96 0.62
C LEU A 251 -2.80 12.88 -0.59
N VAL A 252 -2.15 14.03 -0.37
CA VAL A 252 -1.80 14.99 -1.42
C VAL A 252 -0.29 15.08 -1.57
N LYS A 253 0.18 14.82 -2.80
CA LYS A 253 1.55 14.98 -3.31
C LYS A 253 1.52 15.20 -4.82
N ASP A 254 2.67 15.47 -5.44
CA ASP A 254 2.81 15.68 -6.91
C ASP A 254 2.18 14.53 -7.72
N GLY A 255 0.94 14.72 -8.22
CA GLY A 255 0.25 13.77 -9.10
C GLY A 255 -1.02 13.05 -8.57
N GLN A 256 -1.47 13.36 -7.33
CA GLN A 256 -2.64 12.79 -6.62
C GLN A 256 -2.56 11.29 -6.24
N HIS A 257 -2.72 10.98 -4.95
CA HIS A 257 -2.69 9.60 -4.42
C HIS A 257 -3.74 9.39 -3.31
N ALA A 258 -3.64 8.26 -2.59
CA ALA A 258 -4.66 7.58 -1.77
C ALA A 258 -5.79 8.47 -1.23
N LYS A 259 -7.03 8.07 -1.54
CA LYS A 259 -8.28 8.70 -1.08
C LYS A 259 -8.80 7.97 0.14
N TRP A 260 -9.68 8.63 0.92
CA TRP A 260 -10.36 8.03 2.06
C TRP A 260 -9.41 7.40 3.07
N VAL A 261 -8.24 8.02 3.28
CA VAL A 261 -7.16 7.47 4.12
C VAL A 261 -7.66 7.29 5.55
N GLU A 262 -7.57 6.06 6.05
CA GLU A 262 -7.90 5.74 7.45
C GLU A 262 -6.73 5.15 8.22
N THR A 263 -5.73 4.56 7.54
CA THR A 263 -4.58 3.95 8.21
C THR A 263 -3.27 4.40 7.56
N VAL A 264 -2.28 4.70 8.38
CA VAL A 264 -0.89 4.93 7.99
C VAL A 264 -0.04 3.87 8.67
N ILE A 265 0.64 3.05 7.89
CA ILE A 265 1.47 1.95 8.38
C ILE A 265 2.94 2.34 8.23
N LEU A 266 3.71 2.16 9.30
CA LEU A 266 5.16 2.38 9.38
C LEU A 266 5.89 1.06 9.18
N GLU A 267 6.68 0.99 8.11
CA GLU A 267 7.14 -0.26 7.52
C GLU A 267 8.65 -0.46 7.47
#